data_AF-A0A7J4SAD4-F1
#
_entry.id   AF-A0A7J4SAD4-F1
#
_cell.length_a   1.000
_cell.length_b   1.000
_cell.length_c   1.000
_cell.angle_alpha   90.00
_cell.angle_beta   90.00
_cell.angle_gamma   90.00
#
_symmetry.space_group_name_H-M   'P 1'
#
loop_
_entity.id
_entity.type
_entity.pdbx_description
1 polymer ?
#
loop_
_entity_poly.entity_id
_entity_poly.type
_entity_poly.pdbx_seq_one_letter_code
_entity_poly.pdbx_strand_id
1 'polypeptide(L)' 'TIVRGQEGDNLHDEGSESTLYTVSGEMKIDEYKKILSMYRSGQPCIHDPFEERDVKVVFATMEYDGSNEMFTFEFIEDII' A
#
# COMPACT_ATOMS: atom_id res chain seq x y z
N THR A 1 23.12 39.63 -3.14
CA THR A 1 22.86 39.71 -1.68
C THR A 1 21.49 39.14 -1.38
N ILE A 2 21.44 37.94 -0.81
CA ILE A 2 20.29 37.40 -0.08
C ILE A 2 20.88 36.88 1.23
N VAL A 3 20.40 37.40 2.35
CA VAL A 3 20.74 36.95 3.70
C VAL A 3 19.45 36.52 4.37
N ARG A 4 19.32 35.23 4.63
CA ARG A 4 18.55 34.54 5.70
C ARG A 4 19.18 33.15 5.77
N GLY A 5 19.68 32.60 6.86
CA GLY A 5 19.49 32.91 8.27
C GLY A 5 19.44 31.56 8.97
N GLN A 6 20.47 31.29 9.77
CA GLN A 6 20.51 30.34 10.89
C GLN A 6 20.21 28.85 10.64
N GLU A 7 21.25 28.07 10.96
CA GLU A 7 21.23 26.70 11.46
C GLU A 7 19.89 26.21 12.03
N GLY A 8 19.39 25.20 11.35
CA GLY A 8 18.39 24.23 11.80
C GLY A 8 18.48 23.02 10.87
N ASP A 9 19.72 22.61 10.59
CA ASP A 9 20.07 21.49 9.73
C ASP A 9 19.59 20.18 10.37
N ASN A 10 19.14 19.27 9.51
CA ASN A 10 18.65 17.92 9.79
C ASN A 10 17.22 17.81 10.37
N LEU A 11 16.23 18.11 9.53
CA LEU A 11 15.07 17.22 9.43
C LEU A 11 15.57 15.88 8.86
N HIS A 12 16.16 15.06 9.73
CA HIS A 12 16.41 13.65 9.43
C HIS A 12 15.37 12.88 10.21
N ASP A 13 14.14 12.91 9.71
CA ASP A 13 13.23 11.81 10.01
C ASP A 13 13.78 10.66 9.18
N GLU A 14 14.49 9.73 9.82
CA GLU A 14 14.69 8.38 9.29
C GLU A 14 13.34 7.65 9.33
N GLY A 15 12.34 8.26 8.69
CA GLY A 15 11.14 7.58 8.31
C GLY A 15 11.62 6.49 7.37
N SER A 16 11.65 5.26 7.87
CA SER A 16 11.50 4.10 7.02
C SER A 16 10.13 4.26 6.37
N GLU A 17 10.07 5.03 5.27
CA GLU A 17 8.84 5.45 4.60
C GLU A 17 8.26 4.23 3.89
N SER A 18 7.61 3.34 4.64
CA SER A 18 6.83 2.25 4.06
C SER A 18 5.70 2.85 3.21
N THR A 19 5.74 2.61 1.90
CA THR A 19 4.72 3.07 0.97
C THR A 19 3.38 2.38 1.28
N LEU A 20 2.30 3.17 1.44
CA LEU A 20 0.94 2.66 1.59
C LEU A 20 0.20 2.73 0.25
N TYR A 21 -0.31 1.61 -0.21
CA TYR A 21 -1.14 1.51 -1.41
C TYR A 21 -2.58 1.22 -1.02
N THR A 22 -3.50 2.03 -1.51
CA THR A 22 -4.94 1.79 -1.37
C THR A 22 -5.52 1.40 -2.73
N VAL A 23 -6.11 0.22 -2.82
CA VAL A 23 -6.82 -0.26 -4.01
C VAL A 23 -8.29 -0.43 -3.65
N SER A 24 -9.15 0.31 -4.33
CA SER A 24 -10.59 0.19 -4.17
C SER A 24 -11.28 0.03 -5.52
N GLY A 25 -12.46 -0.57 -5.50
CA GLY A 25 -13.25 -0.80 -6.70
C GLY A 25 -14.48 -1.65 -6.43
N GLU A 26 -15.06 -2.16 -7.50
CA GLU A 26 -16.21 -3.08 -7.45
C GLU A 26 -15.72 -4.50 -7.81
N MET A 27 -16.06 -5.49 -6.99
CA MET A 27 -15.82 -6.89 -7.29
C MET A 27 -16.89 -7.79 -6.70
N LYS A 28 -17.16 -8.91 -7.38
CA LYS A 28 -18.06 -9.94 -6.84
C LYS A 28 -17.43 -10.63 -5.63
N ILE A 29 -18.28 -11.09 -4.71
CA ILE A 29 -17.85 -11.79 -3.50
C ILE A 29 -17.01 -13.06 -3.78
N ASP A 30 -17.23 -13.72 -4.91
CA ASP A 30 -16.45 -14.90 -5.31
C ASP A 30 -15.00 -14.53 -5.68
N GLU A 31 -14.80 -13.39 -6.36
CA GLU A 31 -13.46 -12.87 -6.68
C GLU A 31 -12.75 -12.39 -5.41
N TYR A 32 -13.49 -11.74 -4.50
CA TYR A 32 -12.96 -11.35 -3.18
C TYR A 32 -12.43 -12.55 -2.38
N LYS A 33 -13.20 -13.64 -2.34
CA LYS A 33 -12.78 -14.89 -1.68
C LYS A 33 -11.55 -15.52 -2.33
N LYS A 34 -11.41 -15.40 -3.65
CA LYS A 34 -10.25 -15.89 -4.38
C LYS A 34 -8.99 -15.07 -4.04
N ILE A 35 -9.11 -13.75 -3.91
CA ILE A 35 -8.00 -12.90 -3.47
C ILE A 35 -7.59 -13.24 -2.04
N LEU A 36 -8.56 -13.43 -1.14
CA LEU A 36 -8.31 -13.90 0.22
C LEU A 36 -7.58 -15.25 0.25
N SER A 37 -7.96 -16.21 -0.60
CA SER A 37 -7.30 -17.53 -0.62
C SER A 37 -5.88 -17.47 -1.16
N MET A 38 -5.64 -16.66 -2.21
CA MET A 38 -4.29 -16.42 -2.73
C MET A 38 -3.39 -15.83 -1.65
N TYR A 39 -3.87 -14.85 -0.89
CA TYR A 39 -3.09 -14.25 0.19
C TYR A 39 -2.75 -15.23 1.31
N ARG A 40 -3.69 -16.08 1.74
CA ARG A 40 -3.42 -17.09 2.77
C ARG A 40 -2.38 -18.14 2.36
N SER A 41 -2.06 -18.23 1.08
CA SER A 41 -1.15 -19.22 0.53
C SER A 41 0.28 -18.73 0.30
N GLY A 42 0.59 -17.43 0.42
CA GLY A 42 1.93 -16.91 0.15
C GLY A 42 2.16 -15.43 0.47
N GLN A 43 3.34 -14.92 0.08
CA GLN A 43 3.70 -13.50 0.19
C GLN A 43 3.17 -12.75 -1.04
N PRO A 44 2.25 -11.77 -0.88
CA PRO A 44 1.71 -11.05 -2.02
C PRO A 44 2.73 -10.02 -2.54
N CYS A 45 2.70 -9.82 -3.85
CA CYS A 45 3.44 -8.77 -4.53
C CYS A 45 2.45 -7.96 -5.37
N ILE A 46 2.66 -6.66 -5.46
CA ILE A 46 1.95 -5.79 -6.40
C ILE A 46 2.95 -5.25 -7.41
N HIS A 47 2.47 -5.05 -8.64
CA HIS A 47 3.22 -4.30 -9.62
C HIS A 47 2.97 -2.81 -9.38
N ASP A 48 4.02 -2.07 -9.04
CA ASP A 48 3.91 -0.64 -8.80
C ASP A 48 3.54 0.08 -10.12
N PRO A 49 2.40 0.79 -10.17
CA PRO A 49 1.93 1.43 -11.40
C PRO A 49 2.74 2.67 -11.80
N PHE A 50 3.63 3.17 -10.94
CA PHE A 50 4.43 4.37 -11.15
C PHE A 50 5.91 4.03 -11.42
N GLU A 51 6.44 3.04 -10.73
CA GLU A 51 7.87 2.70 -10.80
C GLU A 51 8.17 1.46 -11.65
N GLU A 52 7.14 0.86 -12.29
CA GLU A 52 7.25 -0.33 -13.14
C GLU A 52 8.04 -1.49 -12.49
N ARG A 53 7.99 -1.58 -11.16
CA ARG A 53 8.71 -2.57 -10.34
C ARG A 53 7.73 -3.41 -9.53
N ASP A 54 8.05 -4.68 -9.35
CA ASP A 54 7.29 -5.54 -8.45
C ASP A 54 7.74 -5.29 -7.01
N VAL A 55 6.82 -4.85 -6.16
CA VAL A 55 7.08 -4.62 -4.73
C VAL A 55 6.38 -5.69 -3.91
N LYS A 56 7.08 -6.16 -2.88
CA LYS A 56 6.50 -7.04 -1.87
C LYS A 56 5.66 -6.21 -0.93
N VAL A 57 4.48 -6.69 -0.60
CA VAL A 57 3.58 -5.96 0.29
C VAL A 57 2.98 -6.87 1.37
N VAL A 58 2.45 -6.25 2.41
CA VAL A 58 1.65 -6.89 3.45
C VAL A 58 0.29 -6.19 3.50
N PHE A 59 -0.79 -6.95 3.72
CA PHE A 59 -2.09 -6.34 3.94
C PHE A 59 -2.14 -5.62 5.29
N ALA A 60 -2.46 -4.34 5.25
CA ALA A 60 -2.87 -3.59 6.43
C ALA A 60 -4.34 -3.85 6.74
N THR A 61 -5.20 -3.63 5.74
CA THR A 61 -6.65 -3.65 5.91
C THR A 61 -7.34 -4.24 4.68
N MET A 62 -8.42 -4.99 4.90
CA MET A 62 -9.29 -5.53 3.85
C MET A 62 -10.74 -5.31 4.22
N GLU A 63 -11.47 -4.59 3.38
CA GLU A 63 -12.89 -4.28 3.56
C GLU A 63 -13.69 -4.67 2.32
N TYR A 64 -14.90 -5.17 2.55
CA TYR A 64 -15.86 -5.53 1.50
C TYR A 64 -17.27 -5.17 1.93
N ASP A 65 -17.96 -4.36 1.12
CA ASP A 65 -19.38 -4.03 1.26
C ASP A 65 -20.21 -4.93 0.33
N GLY A 66 -20.91 -5.89 0.91
CA GLY A 66 -21.78 -6.81 0.17
C GLY A 66 -23.07 -6.19 -0.36
N SER A 67 -23.40 -4.95 0.00
CA SER A 67 -24.58 -4.25 -0.49
C SER A 67 -24.35 -3.62 -1.87
N ASN A 68 -23.12 -3.14 -2.10
CA ASN A 68 -22.72 -2.46 -3.33
C ASN A 68 -21.57 -3.17 -4.07
N GLU A 69 -21.17 -4.36 -3.61
CA GLU A 69 -20.04 -5.11 -4.16
C GLU A 69 -18.71 -4.31 -4.19
N MET A 70 -18.59 -3.31 -3.32
CA MET A 70 -17.39 -2.47 -3.21
C MET A 70 -16.36 -3.10 -2.29
N PHE A 71 -15.09 -2.96 -2.65
CA PHE A 71 -13.98 -3.41 -1.82
C PHE A 71 -12.95 -2.29 -1.64
N THR A 72 -12.22 -2.37 -0.54
CA THR A 72 -11.03 -1.56 -0.27
C THR A 72 -9.95 -2.44 0.31
N PHE A 73 -8.77 -2.38 -0.28
CA PHE A 73 -7.57 -3.05 0.18
C PHE A 73 -6.48 -2.03 0.47
N GLU A 74 -5.84 -2.18 1.61
CA GLU A 74 -4.67 -1.39 1.99
C GLU A 74 -3.46 -2.31 2.09
N PHE A 75 -2.39 -1.94 1.39
CA PHE A 75 -1.13 -2.66 1.33
C PHE A 75 -0.02 -1.76 1.82
N ILE A 76 0.90 -2.33 2.60
CA ILE A 76 2.12 -1.65 3.04
C ILE A 76 3.30 -2.35 2.36
N GLU A 77 4.21 -1.59 1.78
CA GLU A 77 5.47 -2.10 1.24
C GLU A 77 6.30 -2.78 2.34
N ASP A 78 6.73 -4.01 2.07
CA ASP A 78 7.62 -4.77 2.94
C ASP A 78 9.08 -4.38 2.64
N ILE A 79 9.53 -3.30 3.27
CA ILE A 79 10.91 -2.80 3.18
C ILE A 79 11.73 -3.50 4.27
N ILE A 80 12.74 -4.29 3.87
CA ILE A 80 13.64 -5.06 4.74
C ILE A 80 14.95 -4.31 4.97
#